data_AF-A0A6C0KRT7-F1
#
_entry.id   AF-A0A6C0KRT7-F1
#
_cell.length_a   1.000
_cell.length_b   1.000
_cell.length_c   1.000
_cell.angle_alpha   90.00
_cell.angle_beta   90.00
_cell.angle_gamma   90.00
#
_symmetry.space_group_name_H-M   'P 1'
#
loop_
_entity.id
_entity.type
_entity.pdbx_description
1 polymer ?
#
loop_
_entity_poly.entity_id
_entity_poly.type
_entity_poly.pdbx_seq_one_letter_code
_entity_poly.pdbx_strand_id
1 'polypeptide(L)'
;MIFILLLFTFTIAFSMEKKQFIINSKVPICKNCVYFKPYKYDEKFYDLGKCRKFGTMDILSGIIEYKYAYSCRTTNDLCSFNGTYYEERKHPNITLNILQNELLNE
;
A
#
# COMPACT_ATOMS: atom_id res chain seq x y z
N MET A 1 -17.11 35.81 43.14
CA MET A 1 -15.90 35.56 42.33
C MET A 1 -15.40 34.11 42.41
N ILE A 2 -16.31 33.12 42.42
CA ILE A 2 -15.96 31.67 42.53
C ILE A 2 -16.67 30.84 41.43
N PHE A 3 -17.73 31.37 40.81
CA PHE A 3 -18.50 30.68 39.76
C PHE A 3 -17.86 30.67 38.36
N ILE A 4 -16.82 31.48 38.11
CA ILE A 4 -16.16 31.58 36.78
C ILE A 4 -15.06 30.51 36.61
N LEU A 5 -14.55 29.92 37.71
CA LEU A 5 -13.51 28.90 37.67
C LEU A 5 -14.02 27.50 37.28
N LEU A 6 -15.32 27.24 37.41
CA LEU A 6 -15.92 25.94 37.08
C LEU A 6 -16.27 25.76 35.59
N LEU A 7 -16.25 26.84 34.80
CA LEU A 7 -16.47 26.77 33.34
C LEU A 7 -15.18 26.51 32.55
N PHE A 8 -14.01 26.68 33.18
CA PHE A 8 -12.72 26.42 32.52
C PHE A 8 -12.18 25.00 32.73
N THR A 9 -12.78 24.20 33.62
CA THR A 9 -12.31 22.83 33.88
C THR A 9 -13.06 21.75 33.11
N PHE A 10 -14.10 22.08 32.34
CA PHE A 10 -14.92 21.08 31.65
C PHE A 10 -14.72 21.00 30.13
N THR A 11 -13.79 21.77 29.55
CA THR A 11 -13.54 21.76 28.10
C THR A 11 -12.24 21.09 27.68
N ILE A 12 -11.46 20.54 28.61
CA ILE A 12 -10.40 19.58 28.23
C ILE A 12 -11.04 18.20 28.08
N ALA A 13 -11.99 18.09 27.14
CA ALA A 13 -12.36 16.82 26.57
C ALA A 13 -11.08 16.23 25.99
N PHE A 14 -10.45 15.33 26.74
CA PHE A 14 -9.30 14.55 26.32
C PHE A 14 -9.74 13.78 25.07
N SER A 15 -9.44 14.35 23.90
CA SER A 15 -9.59 13.65 22.62
C SER A 15 -8.57 12.52 22.64
N MET A 16 -9.00 11.35 23.11
CA MET A 16 -8.24 10.13 22.93
C MET A 16 -8.33 9.79 21.44
N GLU A 17 -7.42 10.34 20.63
CA GLU A 17 -7.19 9.85 19.29
C GLU A 17 -6.90 8.34 19.39
N LYS A 18 -7.85 7.51 18.95
CA LYS A 18 -7.63 6.08 18.79
C LYS A 18 -6.57 5.90 17.70
N LYS A 19 -5.31 5.86 18.11
CA LYS A 19 -4.19 5.55 17.21
C LYS A 19 -4.39 4.15 16.66
N GLN A 20 -4.78 4.04 15.39
CA GLN A 20 -4.96 2.77 14.72
C GLN A 20 -3.59 2.11 14.54
N PHE A 21 -3.46 0.86 14.99
CA PHE A 21 -2.27 0.05 14.77
C PHE A 21 -2.47 -0.82 13.53
N ILE A 22 -1.82 -0.45 12.42
CA ILE A 22 -1.85 -1.23 11.18
C ILE A 22 -0.61 -2.11 11.16
N ILE A 23 -0.82 -3.42 11.28
CA ILE A 23 0.24 -4.42 11.15
C ILE A 23 0.79 -4.35 9.72
N ASN A 24 2.12 -4.44 9.58
CA ASN A 24 2.82 -4.50 8.29
C ASN A 24 2.76 -3.23 7.42
N SER A 25 2.44 -2.08 8.02
CA SER A 25 2.45 -0.77 7.33
C SER A 25 3.79 -0.39 6.69
N LYS A 26 4.90 -1.04 7.10
CA LYS A 26 6.25 -0.84 6.54
C LYS A 26 6.61 -1.79 5.41
N VAL A 27 5.76 -2.77 5.08
CA VAL A 27 6.02 -3.77 4.04
C VAL A 27 5.55 -3.21 2.69
N PRO A 28 6.34 -3.35 1.60
CA PRO A 28 5.95 -2.81 0.31
C PRO A 28 4.71 -3.53 -0.25
N ILE A 29 3.83 -2.79 -0.90
CA ILE A 29 2.60 -3.32 -1.51
C ILE A 29 2.83 -3.75 -2.96
N CYS A 30 2.25 -4.87 -3.40
CA CYS A 30 2.45 -5.35 -4.77
C CYS A 30 1.93 -4.36 -5.83
N LYS A 31 0.90 -3.54 -5.56
CA LYS A 31 0.39 -2.52 -6.50
C LYS A 31 1.50 -1.59 -7.01
N ASN A 32 2.44 -1.27 -6.14
CA ASN A 32 3.55 -0.36 -6.41
C ASN A 32 4.76 -1.07 -7.04
N CYS A 33 4.71 -2.40 -7.22
CA CYS A 33 5.79 -3.16 -7.81
C CYS A 33 5.76 -3.09 -9.35
N VAL A 34 6.93 -3.00 -9.99
CA VAL A 34 7.07 -3.06 -11.46
C VAL A 34 6.52 -4.36 -12.05
N TYR A 35 6.57 -5.46 -11.30
CA TYR A 35 6.13 -6.77 -11.77
C TYR A 35 4.63 -7.00 -11.65
N PHE A 36 3.89 -6.15 -10.94
CA PHE A 36 2.46 -6.35 -10.73
C PHE A 36 1.65 -6.10 -11.99
N LYS A 37 0.76 -7.04 -12.30
CA LYS A 37 -0.20 -7.00 -13.41
C LYS A 37 -1.63 -7.07 -12.82
N PRO A 38 -2.43 -6.00 -12.92
CA PRO A 38 -3.80 -6.01 -12.43
C PRO A 38 -4.69 -6.97 -13.23
N TYR A 39 -5.73 -7.53 -12.61
CA TYR A 39 -6.63 -8.51 -13.24
C TYR A 39 -7.53 -7.89 -14.31
N LYS A 40 -7.92 -6.62 -14.15
CA LYS A 40 -8.68 -5.75 -15.07
C LYS A 40 -8.37 -4.30 -14.66
N TYR A 41 -8.75 -3.30 -15.46
CA TYR A 41 -8.59 -1.87 -15.14
C TYR A 41 -9.42 -1.38 -13.93
N ASP A 42 -10.13 -2.28 -13.25
CA ASP A 42 -10.90 -1.96 -12.06
C ASP A 42 -10.08 -2.25 -10.80
N GLU A 43 -9.77 -1.18 -10.06
CA GLU A 43 -8.95 -1.23 -8.84
C GLU A 43 -9.56 -2.08 -7.72
N LYS A 44 -10.85 -2.43 -7.82
CA LYS A 44 -11.57 -3.23 -6.82
C LYS A 44 -11.13 -4.68 -6.74
N PHE A 45 -10.44 -5.21 -7.77
CA PHE A 45 -10.05 -6.62 -7.85
C PHE A 45 -8.54 -6.83 -7.65
N TYR A 46 -7.95 -6.11 -6.69
CA TYR A 46 -6.52 -6.18 -6.39
C TYR A 46 -6.05 -7.61 -6.06
N ASP A 47 -6.86 -8.38 -5.33
CA ASP A 47 -6.54 -9.75 -4.93
C ASP A 47 -6.38 -10.71 -6.12
N LEU A 48 -6.95 -10.35 -7.27
CA LEU A 48 -6.85 -11.12 -8.51
C LEU A 48 -5.62 -10.71 -9.34
N GLY A 49 -4.84 -9.72 -8.90
CA GLY A 49 -3.63 -9.27 -9.56
C GLY A 49 -2.55 -10.37 -9.59
N LYS A 50 -1.81 -10.43 -10.70
CA LYS A 50 -0.74 -11.42 -10.93
C LYS A 50 0.64 -10.77 -10.81
N CYS A 51 1.65 -11.57 -10.47
CA CYS A 51 3.05 -11.16 -10.46
C CYS A 51 3.75 -11.65 -11.73
N ARG A 52 4.24 -10.74 -12.57
CA ARG A 52 4.95 -11.10 -13.82
C ARG A 52 6.34 -11.69 -13.60
N LYS A 53 6.88 -11.61 -12.38
CA LYS A 53 8.18 -12.20 -12.04
C LYS A 53 8.10 -13.73 -11.89
N PHE A 54 6.92 -14.26 -11.55
CA PHE A 54 6.74 -15.68 -11.26
C PHE A 54 5.61 -16.26 -12.08
N GLY A 55 5.89 -17.36 -12.77
CA GLY A 55 4.93 -18.10 -13.55
C GLY A 55 5.49 -19.43 -14.01
N THR A 56 4.65 -20.20 -14.68
CA THR A 56 5.05 -21.45 -15.33
C THR A 56 4.76 -21.29 -16.81
N MET A 57 5.72 -21.66 -17.66
CA MET A 57 5.52 -21.72 -19.11
C MET A 57 5.14 -23.14 -19.49
N ASP A 58 4.07 -23.29 -20.26
CA ASP A 58 3.76 -24.56 -20.90
C ASP A 58 4.75 -24.84 -22.04
N ILE A 59 5.35 -26.03 -22.05
CA ILE A 59 6.45 -26.36 -22.97
C ILE A 59 6.00 -26.62 -24.41
N LEU A 60 4.71 -26.92 -24.64
CA LEU A 60 4.18 -27.22 -25.96
C LEU A 60 3.64 -25.96 -26.65
N SER A 61 2.94 -25.11 -25.91
CA SER A 61 2.28 -23.90 -26.41
C SER A 61 3.09 -22.62 -26.19
N GLY A 62 4.07 -22.63 -25.30
CA GLY A 62 4.82 -21.43 -24.88
C GLY A 62 4.01 -20.43 -24.04
N ILE A 63 2.78 -20.77 -23.65
CA ILE A 63 1.92 -19.89 -22.87
C ILE A 63 2.45 -19.78 -21.43
N ILE A 64 2.58 -18.55 -20.92
CA ILE A 64 3.03 -18.29 -19.55
C ILE A 64 1.84 -18.00 -18.64
N GLU A 65 1.67 -18.84 -17.63
CA GLU A 65 0.71 -18.64 -16.55
C GLU A 65 1.39 -18.00 -15.34
N TYR A 66 1.19 -16.69 -15.20
CA TYR A 66 1.68 -15.96 -14.04
C TYR A 66 0.92 -16.32 -12.75
N LYS A 67 1.66 -16.36 -11.64
CA LYS A 67 1.11 -16.60 -10.30
C LYS A 67 0.39 -15.38 -9.76
N TYR A 68 -0.60 -15.59 -8.91
CA TYR A 68 -1.25 -14.50 -8.17
C TYR A 68 -0.24 -13.81 -7.23
N ALA A 69 -0.34 -12.48 -7.14
CA ALA A 69 0.55 -11.68 -6.30
C ALA A 69 0.40 -12.06 -4.82
N TYR A 70 -0.82 -12.38 -4.38
CA TYR A 70 -1.11 -12.93 -3.06
C TYR A 70 -0.30 -14.21 -2.79
N SER A 71 -0.40 -15.22 -3.67
CA SER A 71 0.33 -16.48 -3.53
C SER A 71 1.85 -16.28 -3.50
N CYS A 72 2.36 -15.28 -4.22
CA CYS A 72 3.78 -14.93 -4.18
C CYS A 72 4.21 -14.37 -2.81
N ARG A 73 3.32 -13.69 -2.08
CA ARG A 73 3.60 -13.13 -0.74
C ARG A 73 3.45 -14.15 0.39
N THR A 74 2.69 -15.21 0.18
CA THR A 74 2.51 -16.29 1.17
C THR A 74 3.44 -17.49 0.98
N THR A 75 4.31 -17.46 -0.06
CA THR A 75 5.27 -18.53 -0.35
C THR A 75 6.69 -18.03 -0.13
N ASN A 76 7.47 -18.73 0.71
CA ASN A 76 8.82 -18.32 1.09
C ASN A 76 9.80 -18.27 -0.10
N ASP A 77 9.68 -19.19 -1.05
CA ASP A 77 10.57 -19.26 -2.23
C ASP A 77 10.23 -18.24 -3.33
N LEU A 78 9.18 -17.43 -3.13
CA LEU A 78 8.75 -16.38 -4.07
C LEU A 78 9.01 -15.00 -3.46
N CYS A 79 8.05 -14.06 -3.55
CA CYS A 79 8.20 -12.76 -2.91
C CYS A 79 8.25 -12.85 -1.38
N SER A 80 7.76 -13.93 -0.77
CA SER A 80 7.57 -14.04 0.68
C SER A 80 6.81 -12.87 1.30
N PHE A 81 6.62 -12.90 2.61
CA PHE A 81 5.92 -11.83 3.31
C PHE A 81 6.62 -10.46 3.11
N ASN A 82 7.96 -10.46 3.14
CA ASN A 82 8.78 -9.24 3.09
C ASN A 82 8.86 -8.60 1.70
N GLY A 83 8.49 -9.32 0.63
CA GLY A 83 8.64 -8.80 -0.72
C GLY A 83 10.08 -8.85 -1.19
N THR A 84 10.74 -9.99 -1.00
CA THR A 84 12.14 -10.29 -1.36
C THR A 84 12.52 -9.79 -2.75
N TYR A 85 11.60 -9.85 -3.70
CA TYR A 85 11.81 -9.44 -5.09
C TYR A 85 11.04 -8.17 -5.49
N TYR A 86 10.70 -7.34 -4.52
CA TYR A 86 10.01 -6.07 -4.75
C TYR A 86 10.92 -5.07 -5.44
N GLU A 87 10.40 -4.44 -6.48
CA GLU A 87 11.04 -3.33 -7.18
C GLU A 87 10.00 -2.24 -7.40
N GLU A 88 10.25 -1.06 -6.82
CA GLU A 88 9.34 0.08 -6.87
C GLU A 88 9.11 0.52 -8.32
N ARG A 89 7.84 0.68 -8.70
CA ARG A 89 7.45 1.30 -9.96
C ARG A 89 7.79 2.77 -9.86
N LYS A 90 8.70 3.23 -10.71
CA LYS A 90 8.92 4.67 -10.93
C LYS A 90 7.60 5.29 -11.41
N HIS A 91 6.90 5.98 -10.53
CA HIS A 91 5.86 6.92 -10.95
C HIS A 91 6.56 8.07 -11.69
N PRO A 92 6.03 8.56 -12.82
CA PRO A 92 6.44 9.86 -13.33
C PRO A 92 6.10 10.89 -12.23
N ASN A 93 7.15 11.48 -11.64
CA ASN A 93 7.17 12.52 -10.59
C ASN A 93 5.80 13.09 -10.18
N ILE A 94 5.14 12.47 -9.19
CA ILE A 94 4.03 13.08 -8.45
C ILE A 94 4.61 14.04 -7.37
N THR A 95 5.89 13.88 -7.03
CA THR A 95 6.59 14.60 -5.96
C THR A 95 6.73 16.11 -6.19
N LEU A 96 6.65 16.61 -7.43
CA LEU A 96 6.69 18.05 -7.69
C LEU A 96 5.37 18.75 -7.31
N ASN A 97 4.22 18.09 -7.45
CA ASN A 97 2.93 18.75 -7.26
C ASN A 97 2.49 18.82 -5.80
N ILE A 98 2.98 17.93 -4.93
CA ILE A 98 2.64 17.97 -3.49
C ILE A 98 3.43 19.07 -2.79
N LEU A 99 4.74 19.18 -3.05
CA LEU A 99 5.60 20.22 -2.49
C LEU A 99 5.22 21.62 -2.98
N GLN A 100 4.78 21.75 -4.23
CA GLN A 100 4.38 23.04 -4.80
C GLN A 100 3.03 23.53 -4.25
N ASN A 101 2.15 22.62 -3.82
CA ASN A 101 0.90 22.98 -3.13
C ASN A 101 1.12 23.32 -1.64
N GLU A 102 2.18 22.81 -1.00
CA GLU A 102 2.52 23.18 0.38
C GLU A 102 3.18 24.57 0.46
N LEU A 103 3.96 24.96 -0.56
CA LEU A 103 4.63 26.28 -0.62
C LEU A 103 3.77 27.43 -1.17
N LEU A 104 2.61 27.13 -1.78
CA LEU A 104 1.67 28.13 -2.31
C LEU A 104 0.50 28.42 -1.36
N ASN A 105 0.45 27.72 -0.22
CA ASN A 105 -0.57 27.90 0.82
C ASN A 105 0.03 28.48 2.13
N GLU A 106 1.27 28.95 2.08
CA GLU A 106 1.89 29.89 3.06
C GLU A 106 1.96 31.30 2.45
#